data_AF-A0A3C1CM56-F1
#
_entry.id   AF-A0A3C1CM56-F1
#
_cell.length_a   1.000
_cell.length_b   1.000
_cell.length_c   1.000
_cell.angle_alpha   90.00
_cell.angle_beta   90.00
_cell.angle_gamma   90.00
#
_symmetry.space_group_name_H-M   'P 1'
#
loop_
_entity.id
_entity.type
_entity.pdbx_description
1 polymer ?
#
loop_
_entity_poly.entity_id
_entity_poly.type
_entity_poly.pdbx_seq_one_letter_code
_entity_poly.pdbx_strand_id
1 'polypeptide(L)' 'MGRTDGAGPVWVLREGDVLATAEVAEGLLARARGLAGRPGYEGALFLPHTRSVHSLGMRFAIDVAFLDG' A
#
# COMPACT_ATOMS: atom_id res chain seq x y z
N MET A 1 15.52 -9.67 -20.13
CA MET A 1 14.56 -8.81 -20.84
C MET A 1 14.00 -7.83 -19.82
N GLY A 2 14.43 -6.57 -19.87
CA GLY A 2 13.83 -5.39 -19.19
C GLY A 2 13.69 -5.41 -17.67
N ARG A 3 14.69 -4.88 -16.96
CA ARG A 3 14.55 -4.31 -15.62
C ARG A 3 13.75 -3.00 -15.76
N THR A 4 12.63 -2.84 -15.05
CA THR A 4 11.97 -1.53 -14.85
C THR A 4 12.15 -1.12 -13.40
N ASP A 5 13.32 -0.59 -13.11
CA ASP A 5 13.57 0.40 -12.09
C ASP A 5 12.79 1.66 -12.50
N GLY A 6 11.54 1.74 -12.05
CA GLY A 6 10.61 2.79 -12.46
C GLY A 6 9.15 2.42 -12.21
N ALA A 7 8.80 2.07 -10.97
CA ALA A 7 7.39 2.11 -10.58
C ALA A 7 6.97 3.59 -10.60
N GLY A 8 6.21 3.99 -11.62
CA GLY A 8 5.56 5.28 -11.62
C GLY A 8 4.70 5.46 -10.36
N PRO A 9 4.34 6.70 -10.00
CA PRO A 9 3.52 6.94 -8.82
C PRO A 9 2.25 6.07 -8.88
N VAL A 10 1.89 5.44 -7.76
CA VAL A 10 0.68 4.62 -7.62
C VAL A 10 -0.44 5.49 -7.04
N TRP A 11 -1.65 5.30 -7.53
CA TRP A 11 -2.79 6.15 -7.21
C TRP A 11 -4.01 5.28 -6.93
N VAL A 12 -4.86 5.74 -6.02
CA VAL A 12 -6.22 5.22 -5.86
C VAL A 12 -7.13 6.09 -6.72
N LEU A 13 -7.85 5.45 -7.64
CA LEU A 13 -8.78 6.09 -8.55
C LEU A 13 -10.21 5.65 -8.25
N ARG A 14 -11.17 6.54 -8.50
CA ARG A 14 -12.60 6.21 -8.60
C ARG A 14 -13.15 6.86 -9.85
N GLU A 15 -13.61 6.06 -10.80
CA GLU A 15 -14.27 6.57 -12.03
C GLU A 15 -13.44 7.61 -12.81
N GLY A 16 -12.11 7.54 -12.73
CA GLY A 16 -11.19 8.49 -13.37
C GLY A 16 -10.71 9.62 -12.46
N ASP A 17 -11.35 9.82 -11.30
CA ASP A 17 -10.90 10.78 -10.29
C ASP A 17 -9.81 10.21 -9.41
N VAL A 18 -8.78 11.02 -9.15
CA VAL A 18 -7.75 10.72 -8.16
C VAL A 18 -8.29 10.94 -6.75
N LEU A 19 -8.28 9.89 -5.94
CA LEU A 19 -8.66 9.96 -4.53
C LEU A 19 -7.45 10.13 -3.61
N ALA A 20 -6.35 9.42 -3.90
CA ALA A 20 -5.15 9.45 -3.08
C ALA A 20 -3.91 9.02 -3.85
N THR A 21 -2.75 9.53 -3.44
CA THR A 21 -1.47 8.91 -3.78
C THR A 21 -1.26 7.66 -2.93
N ALA A 22 -0.53 6.70 -3.47
CA ALA A 22 -0.18 5.48 -2.77
C ALA A 22 1.34 5.31 -2.66
N GLU A 23 1.82 5.17 -1.42
CA GLU A 23 3.18 4.69 -1.16
C GLU A 23 3.29 3.23 -1.56
N VAL A 24 4.43 2.82 -2.13
CA VAL A 24 4.69 1.42 -2.46
C VAL A 24 5.60 0.80 -1.41
N ALA A 25 5.15 -0.27 -0.76
CA ALA A 25 5.97 -1.04 0.16
C ALA A 25 6.91 -1.98 -0.61
N GLU A 26 8.08 -1.49 -0.99
CA GLU A 26 9.09 -2.28 -1.70
C GLU A 26 9.86 -3.22 -0.76
N GLY A 27 9.91 -4.50 -1.13
CA GLY A 27 10.62 -5.52 -0.36
C GLY A 27 9.82 -6.13 0.79
N LEU A 28 10.29 -7.28 1.27
CA LEU A 28 9.56 -8.12 2.24
C LEU A 28 9.33 -7.40 3.58
N LEU A 29 10.36 -6.71 4.10
CA LEU A 29 10.28 -6.03 5.39
C LEU A 29 9.32 -4.84 5.37
N ALA A 30 9.30 -4.07 4.27
CA ALA A 30 8.36 -2.97 4.12
C ALA A 30 6.92 -3.49 4.12
N ARG A 31 6.65 -4.60 3.43
CA ARG A 31 5.32 -5.23 3.41
C ARG A 31 4.91 -5.84 4.74
N ALA A 32 5.84 -6.53 5.41
CA ALA A 32 5.60 -7.11 6.73
C ALA A 32 5.33 -6.03 7.79
N ARG A 33 5.98 -4.86 7.67
CA ARG A 33 5.74 -3.73 8.58
C ARG A 33 4.44 -3.00 8.26
N GLY A 34 4.16 -2.76 6.98
CA GLY A 34 3.02 -1.95 6.55
C GLY A 34 2.98 -0.60 7.29
N LEU A 35 1.83 -0.29 7.90
CA LEU A 35 1.62 0.92 8.69
C LEU A 35 1.93 0.72 10.20
N ALA A 36 2.45 -0.44 10.62
CA ALA A 36 2.59 -0.79 12.04
C ALA A 36 3.47 0.21 12.80
N GLY A 37 2.98 0.62 13.98
CA GLY A 37 3.63 1.60 14.84
C GLY A 37 3.50 3.07 14.39
N ARG A 38 3.00 3.36 13.18
CA ARG A 38 2.74 4.75 12.76
C ARG A 38 1.62 5.35 13.63
N PRO A 39 1.72 6.61 14.06
CA PRO A 39 0.70 7.27 14.88
C PRO A 39 -0.58 7.61 14.11
N GLY A 40 -0.49 7.70 12.78
CA GLY A 40 -1.56 8.00 11.84
C GLY A 40 -1.02 7.89 10.41
N TYR A 41 -1.91 7.99 9.43
CA TYR A 41 -1.54 7.92 8.02
C TYR A 41 -2.56 8.64 7.13
N GLU A 42 -2.07 9.37 6.13
CA GLU A 42 -2.87 10.05 5.11
C GLU A 42 -2.43 9.54 3.73
N GLY A 43 -3.38 9.14 2.90
CA GLY A 43 -3.12 8.47 1.61
C GLY A 43 -3.34 6.96 1.68
N ALA A 44 -2.73 6.24 0.74
CA ALA A 44 -2.83 4.78 0.62
C ALA A 44 -1.46 4.10 0.68
N LEU A 45 -1.42 2.86 1.15
CA LEU A 45 -0.22 2.02 1.08
C LEU A 45 -0.49 0.80 0.20
N PHE A 46 0.24 0.69 -0.90
CA PHE A 46 0.19 -0.47 -1.78
C PHE A 46 1.20 -1.54 -1.35
N LEU A 47 0.68 -2.75 -1.11
CA LEU A 47 1.45 -3.92 -0.71
C LEU A 47 1.55 -4.91 -1.90
N PRO A 48 2.53 -4.78 -2.80
CA PRO A 48 2.62 -5.63 -3.98
C PRO A 48 2.80 -7.10 -3.59
N HIS A 49 2.18 -8.01 -4.35
CA HIS A 49 2.26 -9.47 -4.17
C HIS A 49 1.91 -9.95 -2.74
N THR A 50 0.92 -9.32 -2.11
CA THR A 50 0.49 -9.62 -0.73
C THR A 50 -0.89 -10.25 -0.71
N ARG A 51 -1.06 -11.34 0.06
CA ARG A 51 -2.31 -12.12 0.14
C ARG A 51 -3.04 -11.99 1.48
N SER A 52 -2.44 -11.32 2.44
CA SER A 52 -3.00 -11.15 3.78
C SER A 52 -2.46 -9.89 4.43
N VAL A 53 -3.29 -9.24 5.23
CA VAL A 53 -2.95 -8.06 6.03
C VAL A 53 -3.31 -8.39 7.48
N HIS A 54 -2.42 -8.07 8.41
CA HIS A 54 -2.72 -8.14 9.83
C HIS A 54 -3.03 -6.75 10.39
N SER A 55 -3.73 -6.70 11.50
CA SER A 55 -3.94 -5.48 12.30
C SER A 55 -3.00 -5.40 13.51
N LEU A 56 -2.11 -6.37 13.71
CA LEU A 56 -1.16 -6.37 14.83
C LEU A 56 -0.27 -5.12 14.80
N GLY A 57 -0.20 -4.41 15.93
CA GLY A 57 0.61 -3.19 16.07
C GLY A 57 0.04 -1.95 15.37
N MET A 58 -1.20 -2.01 14.86
CA MET A 58 -1.94 -0.84 14.37
C MET A 58 -2.33 0.07 15.53
N ARG A 59 -2.26 1.37 15.28
CA ARG A 59 -2.66 2.43 16.23
C ARG A 59 -3.91 3.18 15.80
N PHE A 60 -4.41 2.89 14.59
CA PHE A 60 -5.59 3.49 13.98
C PHE A 60 -6.30 2.43 13.13
N ALA A 61 -7.58 2.63 12.87
CA ALA A 61 -8.35 1.77 11.99
C ALA A 61 -7.87 1.93 10.55
N ILE A 62 -7.87 0.83 9.79
CA ILE A 62 -7.50 0.83 8.38
C ILE A 62 -8.59 0.16 7.58
N ASP A 63 -8.84 0.69 6.40
CA ASP A 63 -9.62 0.00 5.37
C ASP A 63 -8.66 -0.81 4.49
N VAL A 64 -9.08 -2.03 4.12
CA VAL A 64 -8.28 -2.93 3.30
C VAL A 64 -9.06 -3.30 2.05
N ALA A 65 -8.48 -2.99 0.89
CA ALA A 65 -8.96 -3.44 -0.40
C ALA A 65 -7.99 -4.49 -0.95
N PHE A 66 -8.50 -5.70 -1.20
CA PHE A 66 -7.75 -6.72 -1.93
C PHE A 66 -7.89 -6.49 -3.43
N LEU A 67 -6.76 -6.55 -4.14
CA LEU A 67 -6.70 -6.41 -5.59
C LEU A 67 -6.50 -7.79 -6.22
N ASP A 68 -7.19 -8.05 -7.32
CA ASP A 68 -7.10 -9.25 -8.16
C ASP A 68 -6.24 -8.97 -9.40
N GLY A 69 -4.94 -8.80 -9.20
CA GLY A 69 -3.94 -8.55 -10.25
C GLY A 69 -2.73 -9.46 -10.14
#